data_AF-A0A9E3PWU9-F1
#
_entry.id   AF-A0A9E3PWU9-F1
#
_cell.length_a   1.000
_cell.length_b   1.000
_cell.length_c   1.000
_cell.angle_alpha   90.00
_cell.angle_beta   90.00
_cell.angle_gamma   90.00
#
_symmetry.space_group_name_H-M   'P 1'
#
loop_
_entity.id
_entity.type
_entity.pdbx_description
1 polymer ?
#
loop_
_entity_poly.entity_id
_entity_poly.type
_entity_poly.pdbx_seq_one_letter_code
_entity_poly.pdbx_strand_id
1 'polypeptide(L)'
;MRYARLAALAALLLAAIPAVARDAPIYVVRHFDTPAGARDPDLLPRGTRRADRLATWFRGKKLTAIFVSDFRRTRQTVAPLATKRGIDVQTYDPRDTPGIVARARAAGGPVLIVGHSNTVPDIVAQLGGARPVDLEHGDFGDIWTVRDGRTVHGRIE
;
A
#
# COMPACT_ATOMS: atom_id res chain seq x y z
N MET A 1 34.52 -56.47 32.96
CA MET A 1 33.81 -55.17 33.02
C MET A 1 34.36 -54.26 31.94
N ARG A 2 33.53 -53.76 31.02
CA ARG A 2 33.59 -52.40 30.41
C ARG A 2 32.69 -52.34 29.16
N TYR A 3 31.41 -52.09 29.40
CA TYR A 3 30.55 -51.40 28.44
C TYR A 3 30.88 -49.91 28.51
N ALA A 4 31.09 -49.25 27.37
CA ALA A 4 30.66 -47.86 27.09
C ALA A 4 31.40 -47.30 25.87
N ARG A 5 30.82 -46.54 24.96
CA ARG A 5 29.44 -46.09 24.68
C ARG A 5 29.56 -45.51 23.27
N LEU A 6 28.81 -46.04 22.31
CA LEU A 6 28.69 -45.43 20.98
C LEU A 6 27.92 -44.11 21.15
N ALA A 7 28.60 -42.97 20.99
CA ALA A 7 27.96 -41.67 20.96
C ALA A 7 27.36 -41.46 19.57
N ALA A 8 26.04 -41.69 19.44
CA ALA A 8 25.29 -41.34 18.25
C ALA A 8 25.08 -39.82 18.23
N LEU A 9 25.79 -39.12 17.35
CA LEU A 9 25.60 -37.70 17.10
C LEU A 9 24.36 -37.53 16.21
N ALA A 10 23.20 -37.26 16.81
CA ALA A 10 22.00 -36.90 16.07
C ALA A 10 22.15 -35.48 15.54
N ALA A 11 22.53 -35.33 14.27
CA ALA A 11 22.50 -34.06 13.57
C ALA A 11 21.04 -33.66 13.34
N LEU A 12 20.51 -32.77 14.19
CA LEU A 12 19.19 -32.18 14.03
C LEU A 12 19.24 -31.18 12.86
N LEU A 13 18.96 -31.65 11.65
CA LEU A 13 18.74 -30.80 10.48
C LEU A 13 17.44 -30.03 10.69
N LEU A 14 17.55 -28.80 11.23
CA LEU A 14 16.46 -27.84 11.24
C LEU A 14 16.23 -27.38 9.79
N ALA A 15 15.39 -28.08 9.04
CA ALA A 15 14.97 -27.62 7.73
C ALA A 15 14.29 -26.26 7.91
N ALA A 16 14.88 -25.20 7.37
CA ALA A 16 14.25 -23.89 7.30
C ALA A 16 12.99 -24.06 6.44
N ILE A 17 11.83 -24.09 7.08
CA ILE A 17 10.56 -24.03 6.37
C ILE A 17 10.57 -22.68 5.64
N PRO A 18 10.53 -22.63 4.30
CA PRO A 18 10.41 -21.36 3.61
C PRO A 18 9.13 -20.71 4.13
N ALA A 19 9.26 -19.55 4.77
CA ALA A 19 8.10 -18.75 5.14
C ALA A 19 7.39 -18.46 3.82
N VAL A 20 6.24 -19.10 3.61
CA VAL A 20 5.32 -18.70 2.54
C VAL A 20 5.11 -17.22 2.75
N ALA A 21 5.56 -16.40 1.79
CA ALA A 21 5.38 -14.97 1.85
C ALA A 21 3.89 -14.74 2.09
N ARG A 22 3.54 -14.21 3.27
CA ARG A 22 2.15 -13.88 3.54
C ARG A 22 1.79 -12.78 2.57
N ASP A 23 0.98 -13.09 1.57
CA ASP A 23 0.48 -12.10 0.62
C ASP A 23 -0.37 -11.08 1.38
N ALA A 24 0.30 -10.00 1.75
CA ALA A 24 -0.29 -8.89 2.45
C ALA A 24 -1.01 -7.98 1.45
N PRO A 25 -2.20 -7.46 1.79
CA PRO A 25 -2.91 -6.58 0.88
C PRO A 25 -2.13 -5.29 0.62
N ILE A 26 -2.06 -4.92 -0.66
CA ILE A 26 -1.55 -3.62 -1.10
C ILE A 26 -2.77 -2.77 -1.46
N TYR A 27 -2.94 -1.68 -0.73
CA TYR A 27 -4.01 -0.71 -0.95
C TYR A 27 -3.50 0.38 -1.88
N VAL A 28 -4.28 0.72 -2.89
CA VAL A 28 -3.96 1.78 -3.85
C VAL A 28 -5.11 2.77 -3.86
N VAL A 29 -4.79 4.04 -3.74
CA VAL A 29 -5.75 5.15 -3.90
C VAL A 29 -5.15 6.22 -4.79
N ARG A 30 -6.00 6.96 -5.48
CA ARG A 30 -5.62 8.28 -5.99
C ARG A 30 -5.65 9.29 -4.84
N HIS A 31 -4.88 10.36 -4.91
CA HIS A 31 -5.15 11.54 -4.06
C HIS A 31 -6.63 11.97 -4.14
N PHE A 32 -7.14 12.58 -3.07
CA PHE A 32 -8.54 13.05 -3.05
C PHE A 32 -8.73 14.41 -3.72
N ASP A 33 -9.94 14.94 -3.61
CA ASP A 33 -10.48 16.05 -4.39
C ASP A 33 -9.58 17.28 -4.37
N THR A 34 -9.25 17.76 -5.56
CA THR A 34 -8.52 19.00 -5.78
C THR A 34 -9.25 19.86 -6.81
N PRO A 35 -8.98 21.17 -6.91
CA PRO A 35 -9.38 21.96 -8.06
C PRO A 35 -8.85 21.37 -9.37
N ALA A 36 -9.56 21.60 -10.47
CA ALA A 36 -9.11 21.26 -11.82
C ALA A 36 -8.01 22.22 -12.29
N GLY A 37 -7.09 21.74 -13.14
CA GLY A 37 -6.10 22.57 -13.84
C GLY A 37 -4.94 23.12 -13.00
N ALA A 38 -4.91 22.91 -11.68
CA ALA A 38 -3.80 23.34 -10.83
C ALA A 38 -2.67 22.29 -10.81
N ARG A 39 -1.40 22.75 -10.80
CA ARG A 39 -0.20 21.89 -10.88
C ARG A 39 0.04 21.08 -9.61
N ASP A 40 -0.02 21.72 -8.44
CA ASP A 40 0.10 21.06 -7.14
C ASP A 40 -0.82 21.71 -6.10
N PRO A 41 -2.15 21.61 -6.31
CA PRO A 41 -3.11 22.21 -5.39
C PRO A 41 -3.19 21.45 -4.07
N ASP A 42 -3.67 22.15 -3.04
CA ASP A 42 -4.16 21.53 -1.82
C ASP A 42 -5.49 20.79 -2.08
N LEU A 43 -5.85 19.90 -1.16
CA LEU A 43 -7.16 19.27 -1.15
C LEU A 43 -8.26 20.30 -0.93
N LEU A 44 -9.36 20.14 -1.66
CA LEU A 44 -10.62 20.82 -1.37
C LEU A 44 -11.20 20.30 -0.05
N PRO A 45 -12.15 21.02 0.59
CA PRO A 45 -12.80 20.56 1.82
C PRO A 45 -13.41 19.16 1.72
N ARG A 46 -13.90 18.77 0.53
CA ARG A 46 -14.38 17.39 0.28
C ARG A 46 -13.23 16.37 0.33
N GLY A 47 -12.08 16.69 -0.25
CA GLY A 47 -10.90 15.84 -0.22
C GLY A 47 -10.35 15.68 1.19
N THR A 48 -10.34 16.75 2.00
CA THR A 48 -9.97 16.69 3.42
C THR A 48 -10.90 15.77 4.21
N ARG A 49 -12.22 15.86 4.00
CA ARG A 49 -13.18 14.94 4.65
C ARG A 49 -12.94 13.49 4.25
N ARG A 50 -12.58 13.22 3.00
CA ARG A 50 -12.20 11.87 2.56
C ARG A 50 -10.90 11.40 3.18
N ALA A 51 -9.91 12.26 3.37
CA ALA A 51 -8.67 11.94 4.08
C ALA A 51 -8.95 11.49 5.53
N ASP A 52 -9.88 12.15 6.22
CA ASP A 52 -10.33 11.72 7.54
C ASP A 52 -11.04 10.37 7.53
N ARG A 53 -11.90 10.16 6.52
CA ARG A 53 -12.65 8.91 6.35
C ARG A 53 -11.76 7.75 5.91
N LEU A 54 -10.69 8.00 5.16
CA LEU A 54 -9.64 7.02 4.87
C LEU A 54 -9.00 6.54 6.17
N ALA A 55 -8.69 7.46 7.10
CA ALA A 55 -8.17 7.07 8.41
C ALA A 55 -9.16 6.19 9.20
N THR A 56 -10.45 6.49 9.12
CA THR A 56 -11.51 5.66 9.71
C THR A 56 -11.63 4.30 9.03
N TRP A 57 -11.52 4.24 7.70
CA TRP A 57 -11.57 3.00 6.92
C TRP A 57 -10.44 2.05 7.32
N PHE A 58 -9.25 2.58 7.62
CA PHE A 58 -8.12 1.81 8.12
C PHE A 58 -8.18 1.46 9.62
N ARG A 59 -9.25 1.82 10.34
CA ARG A 59 -9.41 1.46 11.75
C ARG A 59 -9.42 -0.06 11.92
N GLY A 60 -8.56 -0.56 12.82
CA GLY A 60 -8.40 -1.99 13.07
C GLY A 60 -7.64 -2.76 11.97
N LYS A 61 -7.22 -2.10 10.89
CA LYS A 61 -6.39 -2.71 9.84
C LYS A 61 -4.91 -2.47 10.15
N LYS A 62 -4.08 -3.47 9.83
CA LYS A 62 -2.62 -3.34 9.89
C LYS A 62 -2.14 -2.57 8.65
N LEU A 63 -1.16 -1.70 8.85
CA LEU A 63 -0.39 -1.04 7.80
C LEU A 63 1.05 -0.97 8.30
N THR A 64 2.00 -1.38 7.45
CA THR A 64 3.44 -1.33 7.75
C THR A 64 4.11 -0.13 7.10
N ALA A 65 3.60 0.36 5.96
CA ALA A 65 4.12 1.54 5.30
C ALA A 65 3.04 2.29 4.52
N ILE A 66 3.27 3.59 4.33
CA ILE A 66 2.49 4.45 3.45
C ILE A 66 3.45 5.07 2.43
N PHE A 67 3.12 4.95 1.15
CA PHE A 67 3.87 5.53 0.05
C PHE A 67 3.06 6.60 -0.66
N VAL A 68 3.67 7.76 -0.90
CA VAL A 68 3.05 8.88 -1.62
C VAL A 68 4.01 9.47 -2.63
N SER A 69 3.51 10.03 -3.73
CA SER A 69 4.34 10.95 -4.52
C SER A 69 4.55 12.26 -3.75
N ASP A 70 5.54 13.06 -4.14
CA ASP A 70 5.92 14.29 -3.44
C ASP A 70 5.00 15.51 -3.71
N PHE A 71 3.74 15.28 -4.04
CA PHE A 71 2.77 16.36 -4.24
C PHE A 71 2.01 16.66 -2.93
N ARG A 72 1.56 17.92 -2.76
CA ARG A 72 0.78 18.33 -1.57
C ARG A 72 -0.47 17.47 -1.40
N ARG A 73 -1.22 17.28 -2.48
CA ARG A 73 -2.47 16.51 -2.49
C ARG A 73 -2.31 15.05 -2.07
N THR A 74 -1.23 14.37 -2.43
CA THR A 74 -0.98 12.97 -2.02
C THR A 74 -0.56 12.89 -0.56
N ARG A 75 0.28 13.83 -0.09
CA ARG A 75 0.66 13.95 1.32
C ARG A 75 -0.55 14.24 2.22
N GLN A 76 -1.39 15.21 1.83
CA GLN A 76 -2.61 15.58 2.56
C GLN A 76 -3.65 14.46 2.59
N THR A 77 -3.72 13.64 1.53
CA THR A 77 -4.63 12.48 1.47
C THR A 77 -4.39 11.50 2.62
N VAL A 78 -3.13 11.30 3.03
CA VAL A 78 -2.76 10.34 4.08
C VAL A 78 -2.46 10.98 5.43
N ALA A 79 -2.32 12.30 5.51
CA ALA A 79 -1.90 12.98 6.73
C ALA A 79 -2.74 12.62 7.97
N PRO A 80 -4.10 12.56 7.92
CA PRO A 80 -4.88 12.14 9.08
C PRO A 80 -4.62 10.70 9.51
N LEU A 81 -4.43 9.78 8.55
CA LEU A 81 -4.14 8.38 8.81
C LEU A 81 -2.74 8.22 9.44
N ALA A 82 -1.72 8.82 8.83
CA ALA A 82 -0.35 8.77 9.30
C ALA A 82 -0.22 9.31 10.73
N THR A 83 -0.83 10.47 11.00
CA THR A 83 -0.84 11.10 12.34
C THR A 83 -1.52 10.21 13.37
N LYS A 84 -2.72 9.68 13.08
CA LYS A 84 -3.49 8.83 14.02
C LYS A 84 -2.81 7.50 14.32
N ARG A 85 -1.96 7.00 13.43
CA ARG A 85 -1.33 5.67 13.54
C ARG A 85 0.17 5.71 13.85
N GLY A 86 0.81 6.88 13.77
CA GLY A 86 2.26 7.02 13.92
C GLY A 86 3.03 6.22 12.86
N ILE A 87 2.52 6.17 11.62
CA ILE A 87 3.15 5.44 10.51
C ILE A 87 3.92 6.43 9.64
N ASP A 88 5.18 6.11 9.37
CA ASP A 88 6.02 6.91 8.48
C ASP A 88 5.49 6.90 7.04
N VAL A 89 5.44 8.11 6.46
CA VAL A 89 5.06 8.34 5.07
C VAL A 89 6.33 8.45 4.23
N GLN A 90 6.53 7.51 3.33
CA GLN A 90 7.68 7.46 2.43
C GLN A 90 7.32 8.03 1.06
N THR A 91 8.21 8.82 0.48
CA THR A 91 8.01 9.33 -0.87
C THR A 91 8.46 8.35 -1.95
N TYR A 92 7.88 8.47 -3.14
CA TYR A 92 8.34 7.82 -4.37
C TYR A 92 8.21 8.76 -5.58
N ASP A 93 8.97 8.50 -6.65
CA ASP A 93 8.82 9.20 -7.92
C ASP A 93 7.60 8.63 -8.66
N PRO A 94 6.54 9.42 -8.93
CA PRO A 94 5.37 8.94 -9.67
C PRO A 94 5.67 8.50 -11.11
N ARG A 95 6.88 8.78 -11.64
CA ARG A 95 7.34 8.27 -12.94
C ARG A 95 7.90 6.85 -12.87
N ASP A 96 8.19 6.34 -11.68
CA ASP A 96 8.77 5.01 -11.45
C ASP A 96 7.73 4.05 -10.83
N THR A 97 6.70 3.74 -11.61
CA THR A 97 5.68 2.74 -11.25
C THR A 97 6.30 1.38 -10.90
N PRO A 98 7.27 0.82 -11.67
CA PRO A 98 7.90 -0.44 -11.32
C PRO A 98 8.62 -0.40 -9.97
N GLY A 99 9.34 0.69 -9.66
CA GLY A 99 10.06 0.84 -8.41
C GLY A 99 9.14 0.92 -7.19
N ILE A 100 8.01 1.65 -7.27
CA ILE A 100 7.05 1.66 -6.17
C ILE A 100 6.37 0.30 -5.97
N VAL A 101 6.06 -0.42 -7.05
CA VAL A 101 5.50 -1.78 -6.96
C VAL A 101 6.50 -2.73 -6.27
N ALA A 102 7.78 -2.67 -6.65
CA ALA A 102 8.83 -3.47 -6.02
C ALA A 102 8.97 -3.16 -4.53
N ARG A 103 9.01 -1.86 -4.15
CA ARG A 103 9.09 -1.43 -2.75
C ARG A 103 7.87 -1.89 -1.93
N ALA A 104 6.67 -1.79 -2.49
CA ALA A 104 5.45 -2.24 -1.84
C ALA A 104 5.45 -3.73 -1.55
N ARG A 105 5.92 -4.56 -2.50
CA ARG A 105 6.07 -6.01 -2.31
C ARG A 105 7.14 -6.36 -1.27
N ALA A 106 8.23 -5.59 -1.23
CA ALA A 106 9.33 -5.80 -0.28
C ALA A 106 9.00 -5.36 1.15
N ALA A 107 7.91 -4.62 1.39
CA ALA A 107 7.58 -4.07 2.70
C ALA A 107 7.16 -5.11 3.77
N GLY A 108 6.98 -6.38 3.39
CA GLY A 108 6.75 -7.49 4.32
C GLY A 108 5.41 -7.43 5.08
N GLY A 109 4.49 -6.56 4.67
CA GLY A 109 3.19 -6.37 5.32
C GLY A 109 2.26 -5.47 4.50
N PRO A 110 1.04 -5.18 5.01
CA PRO A 110 0.07 -4.39 4.26
C PRO A 110 0.55 -2.95 4.08
N VAL A 111 0.43 -2.40 2.88
CA VAL A 111 0.87 -1.02 2.60
C VAL A 111 -0.20 -0.24 1.85
N LEU A 112 -0.13 1.08 1.96
CA LEU A 112 -0.96 2.01 1.20
C LEU A 112 -0.09 2.80 0.21
N ILE A 113 -0.48 2.83 -1.06
CA ILE A 113 0.12 3.66 -2.10
C ILE A 113 -0.88 4.74 -2.51
N VAL A 114 -0.46 6.00 -2.51
CA VAL A 114 -1.27 7.13 -3.00
C VAL A 114 -0.64 7.74 -4.24
N GLY A 115 -1.33 7.60 -5.36
CA GLY A 115 -0.90 8.07 -6.67
C GLY A 115 -1.84 9.09 -7.30
N HIS A 116 -1.87 9.05 -8.63
CA HIS A 116 -2.60 9.99 -9.49
C HIS A 116 -3.52 9.24 -10.45
N SER A 117 -4.42 9.95 -11.12
CA SER A 117 -5.33 9.37 -12.11
C SER A 117 -4.62 8.55 -13.18
N ASN A 118 -3.45 9.01 -13.63
CA ASN A 118 -2.65 8.38 -14.67
C ASN A 118 -1.66 7.30 -14.17
N THR A 119 -1.53 7.09 -12.86
CA THR A 119 -0.58 6.10 -12.30
C THR A 119 -1.28 4.99 -11.54
N VAL A 120 -2.41 5.27 -10.91
CA VAL A 120 -3.17 4.30 -10.12
C VAL A 120 -3.61 3.10 -10.95
N PRO A 121 -4.17 3.25 -12.17
CA PRO A 121 -4.53 2.09 -12.97
C PRO A 121 -3.34 1.15 -13.21
N ASP A 122 -2.19 1.71 -13.60
CA ASP A 122 -1.00 0.93 -13.93
C ASP A 122 -0.34 0.32 -12.69
N ILE A 123 -0.37 1.00 -11.54
CA ILE A 123 0.05 0.43 -10.25
C ILE A 123 -0.80 -0.80 -9.94
N VAL A 124 -2.13 -0.71 -10.02
CA VAL A 124 -3.03 -1.85 -9.75
C VAL A 124 -2.74 -3.01 -10.70
N ALA A 125 -2.53 -2.73 -11.99
CA ALA A 125 -2.19 -3.75 -12.99
C ALA A 125 -0.86 -4.45 -12.68
N GLN A 126 0.21 -3.70 -12.38
CA GLN A 126 1.54 -4.27 -12.08
C GLN A 126 1.58 -5.00 -10.72
N LEU A 127 0.64 -4.68 -9.82
CA LEU A 127 0.40 -5.47 -8.62
C LEU A 127 -0.25 -6.84 -8.93
N GLY A 128 -0.66 -7.08 -10.17
CA GLY A 128 -1.35 -8.28 -10.64
C GLY A 128 -2.87 -8.19 -10.47
N GLY A 129 -3.39 -7.01 -10.11
CA GLY A 129 -4.81 -6.77 -9.95
C GLY A 129 -5.55 -6.50 -11.26
N ALA A 130 -6.88 -6.46 -11.19
CA ALA A 130 -7.72 -6.02 -12.30
C ALA A 130 -7.52 -4.52 -12.50
N ARG A 131 -6.90 -4.15 -13.63
CA ARG A 131 -6.63 -2.75 -13.99
C ARG A 131 -7.96 -1.96 -14.04
N PRO A 132 -8.10 -0.88 -13.26
CA PRO A 132 -9.18 0.08 -13.40
C PRO A 132 -9.21 0.66 -14.82
N VAL A 133 -10.38 1.16 -15.23
CA VAL A 133 -10.45 2.07 -16.39
C VAL A 133 -9.63 3.32 -16.12
N ASP A 134 -9.26 4.03 -17.17
CA ASP A 134 -8.53 5.29 -17.02
C ASP A 134 -9.38 6.28 -16.21
N LEU A 135 -8.74 6.89 -15.22
CA LEU A 135 -9.41 7.77 -14.28
C LEU A 135 -9.43 9.20 -14.82
N GLU A 136 -10.60 9.82 -14.82
CA GLU A 136 -10.80 11.21 -15.19
C GLU A 136 -10.60 12.13 -13.99
N HIS A 137 -10.58 13.45 -14.21
CA HIS A 137 -10.33 14.40 -13.13
C HIS A 137 -11.28 14.21 -11.94
N GLY A 138 -12.57 13.96 -12.17
CA GLY A 138 -13.59 13.81 -11.12
C GLY A 138 -13.55 12.51 -10.32
N ASP A 139 -12.76 11.52 -10.76
CA ASP A 139 -12.70 10.20 -10.16
C ASP A 139 -11.86 10.20 -8.88
N PHE A 140 -12.51 10.60 -7.80
CA PHE A 140 -11.95 10.66 -6.45
C PHE A 140 -12.71 9.74 -5.50
N GLY A 141 -11.99 9.22 -4.52
CA GLY A 141 -12.55 8.43 -3.42
C GLY A 141 -12.37 6.93 -3.58
N ASP A 142 -11.94 6.43 -4.73
CA ASP A 142 -11.76 4.99 -4.94
C ASP A 142 -10.55 4.44 -4.20
N ILE A 143 -10.71 3.21 -3.68
CA ILE A 143 -9.65 2.40 -3.09
C ILE A 143 -9.68 1.00 -3.70
N TRP A 144 -8.52 0.56 -4.17
CA TRP A 144 -8.31 -0.79 -4.67
C TRP A 144 -7.45 -1.55 -3.67
N THR A 145 -7.93 -2.73 -3.27
CA THR A 145 -7.17 -3.67 -2.46
C THR A 145 -6.71 -4.80 -3.36
N VAL A 146 -5.41 -4.89 -3.60
CA VAL A 146 -4.79 -5.95 -4.39
C VAL A 146 -4.18 -6.99 -3.47
N ARG A 147 -4.53 -8.26 -3.68
CA ARG A 147 -4.03 -9.41 -2.92
C ARG A 147 -4.17 -10.68 -3.75
N ASP A 148 -3.09 -11.44 -3.91
CA ASP A 148 -3.07 -12.72 -4.66
C ASP A 148 -3.60 -12.58 -6.10
N GLY A 149 -3.30 -11.45 -6.76
CA GLY A 149 -3.83 -11.11 -8.08
C GLY A 149 -5.34 -10.76 -8.10
N ARG A 150 -6.02 -10.85 -6.96
CA ARG A 150 -7.42 -10.41 -6.82
C ARG A 150 -7.46 -8.93 -6.51
N THR A 151 -8.50 -8.27 -7.00
CA THR A 151 -8.78 -6.86 -6.71
C THR A 151 -10.15 -6.74 -6.08
N VAL A 152 -10.22 -6.08 -4.92
CA VAL A 152 -11.46 -5.61 -4.33
C VAL A 152 -11.48 -4.09 -4.46
N HIS A 153 -12.54 -3.58 -5.07
CA HIS A 153 -12.77 -2.14 -5.22
C HIS A 153 -13.75 -1.67 -4.14
N GLY A 154 -13.52 -0.47 -3.63
CA GLY A 154 -14.41 0.21 -2.70
C GLY A 154 -14.26 1.73 -2.82
N ARG A 155 -15.06 2.46 -2.04
CA ARG A 155 -15.05 3.92 -2.00
C ARG A 155 -14.88 4.46 -0.59
N ILE A 156 -14.17 5.57 -0.51
CA ILE A 156 -14.02 6.47 0.62
C ILE A 156 -14.92 7.67 0.33
N GLU A 157 -16.19 7.55 0.71
CA GLU A 157 -17.13 8.66 0.82
C GLU A 157 -17.07 9.21 2.19
#